data_AF-A0A438D225-F1
#
_entry.id   AF-A0A438D225-F1
#
_cell.length_a   1.000
_cell.length_b   1.000
_cell.length_c   1.000
_cell.angle_alpha   90.00
_cell.angle_beta   90.00
_cell.angle_gamma   90.00
#
_symmetry.space_group_name_H-M   'P 1'
#
loop_
_entity.id
_entity.type
_entity.pdbx_description
1 polymer ?
#
loop_
_entity_poly.entity_id
_entity_poly.type
_entity_poly.pdbx_seq_one_letter_code
_entity_poly.pdbx_strand_id
1 'polypeptide(L)'
;MMWEPRLLQFFPSLYAFASSKEAWVEEFWDPSREEGVWCPRFSRPFNDWEVEKAERLLLTIQGVRLIPLVEDRMLWKETSNGIFSVKFIYNDLSSRRVGLFPHGLIWSPSVPTKVSFFAWEASWGKVLTLDQLKKRGRALANRCFLCCEEEESIDHIPMHCSKARVLWELLFALFGVTWVLPFSVRDTLIEWKGFILGKKRRKV
;
A
#
# COMPACT_ATOMS: atom_id res chain seq x y z
N MET A 1 -6.50 -10.51 -2.23
CA MET A 1 -7.08 -10.96 -0.95
C MET A 1 -7.66 -9.74 -0.26
N MET A 2 -8.78 -9.26 -0.81
CA MET A 2 -9.47 -8.07 -0.33
C MET A 2 -10.82 -8.58 0.16
N TRP A 3 -10.87 -8.88 1.45
CA TRP A 3 -12.11 -9.32 2.10
C TRP A 3 -13.18 -8.27 1.83
N GLU A 4 -14.36 -8.70 1.39
CA GLU A 4 -15.53 -7.83 1.52
C GLU A 4 -15.63 -7.38 2.97
N PRO A 5 -15.93 -6.09 3.22
CA PRO A 5 -16.15 -5.63 4.58
C PRO A 5 -17.23 -6.51 5.20
N ARG A 6 -16.92 -7.11 6.36
CA ARG A 6 -17.90 -7.90 7.13
C ARG A 6 -19.13 -7.05 7.36
N LEU A 7 -20.30 -7.67 7.53
CA LEU A 7 -21.57 -6.98 7.79
C LEU A 7 -21.47 -5.95 8.95
N LEU A 8 -20.64 -6.25 9.96
CA LEU A 8 -20.24 -5.34 11.05
C LEU A 8 -19.60 -4.01 10.59
N GLN A 9 -18.85 -4.00 9.49
CA GLN A 9 -18.19 -2.80 8.97
C GLN A 9 -19.18 -1.87 8.25
N PHE A 10 -20.17 -2.42 7.55
CA PHE A 10 -21.18 -1.62 6.84
C PHE A 10 -22.39 -1.26 7.70
N PHE A 11 -22.79 -2.12 8.63
CA PHE A 11 -23.98 -1.96 9.47
C PHE A 11 -23.68 -2.23 10.96
N PRO A 12 -22.74 -1.49 11.58
CA PRO A 12 -22.30 -1.74 12.95
C PRO A 12 -23.44 -1.63 13.97
N SER A 13 -24.38 -0.68 13.77
CA SER A 13 -25.52 -0.51 14.67
C SER A 13 -26.46 -1.71 14.63
N LEU A 14 -26.81 -2.22 13.43
CA LEU A 14 -27.67 -3.39 13.28
C LEU A 14 -27.00 -4.65 13.83
N TYR A 15 -25.71 -4.82 13.56
CA TYR A 15 -24.94 -5.96 14.07
C TYR A 15 -24.87 -5.98 15.61
N ALA A 16 -24.82 -4.81 16.26
CA ALA A 16 -24.71 -4.72 17.72
C ALA A 16 -25.83 -5.50 18.45
N PHE A 17 -27.04 -5.50 17.90
CA PHE A 17 -28.22 -6.17 18.44
C PHE A 17 -28.76 -7.30 17.56
N ALA A 18 -27.94 -7.84 16.65
CA ALA A 18 -28.27 -9.09 15.96
C ALA A 18 -28.40 -10.23 16.98
N SER A 19 -29.45 -11.04 16.85
CA SER A 19 -29.73 -12.14 17.78
C SER A 19 -28.67 -13.25 17.72
N SER A 20 -28.06 -13.45 16.55
CA SER A 20 -27.08 -14.50 16.30
C SER A 20 -25.91 -13.93 15.50
N LYS A 21 -24.83 -13.56 16.20
CA LYS A 21 -23.65 -12.92 15.60
C LYS A 21 -22.70 -13.89 14.90
N GLU A 22 -22.88 -15.18 15.18
CA GLU A 22 -22.03 -16.30 14.76
C GLU A 22 -22.78 -17.28 13.84
N ALA A 23 -24.04 -17.00 13.53
CA ALA A 23 -24.87 -17.84 12.65
C ALA A 23 -24.35 -17.80 11.21
N TRP A 24 -24.53 -18.91 10.51
CA TRP A 24 -24.24 -18.99 9.08
C TRP A 24 -25.26 -18.17 8.29
N VAL A 25 -24.83 -17.65 7.14
CA VAL A 25 -25.70 -16.83 6.27
C VAL A 25 -26.94 -17.62 5.83
N GLU A 26 -26.79 -18.93 5.60
CA GLU A 26 -27.91 -19.83 5.25
C GLU A 26 -29.00 -19.92 6.31
N GLU A 27 -28.68 -19.74 7.60
CA GLU A 27 -29.66 -19.79 8.69
C GLU A 27 -30.63 -18.59 8.66
N PHE A 28 -30.25 -17.54 7.95
CA PHE A 28 -31.08 -16.35 7.73
C PHE A 28 -31.86 -16.43 6.41
N TRP A 29 -31.79 -17.53 5.68
CA TRP A 29 -32.52 -17.72 4.43
C TRP A 29 -33.62 -18.75 4.61
N ASP A 30 -34.85 -18.36 4.33
CA ASP A 30 -36.01 -19.26 4.32
C ASP A 30 -36.32 -19.71 2.88
N PRO A 31 -36.07 -20.97 2.52
CA PRO A 31 -36.31 -21.49 1.17
C PRO A 31 -37.78 -21.88 0.93
N SER A 32 -38.67 -21.76 1.92
CA SER A 32 -40.06 -22.25 1.83
C SER A 32 -40.96 -21.44 0.88
N ARG A 33 -40.50 -20.27 0.41
CA ARG A 33 -41.24 -19.38 -0.51
C ARG A 33 -40.61 -19.44 -1.90
N GLU A 34 -41.40 -19.20 -2.95
CA GLU A 34 -41.00 -19.37 -4.37
C GLU A 34 -39.69 -18.64 -4.76
N GLU A 35 -39.35 -17.53 -4.09
CA GLU A 35 -38.11 -16.78 -4.34
C GLU A 35 -37.10 -16.85 -3.18
N GLY A 36 -37.45 -17.55 -2.10
CA GLY A 36 -36.81 -17.52 -0.78
C GLY A 36 -36.81 -16.14 -0.13
N VAL A 37 -36.77 -16.10 1.20
CA VAL A 37 -36.87 -14.83 1.96
C VAL A 37 -35.75 -14.74 2.98
N TRP A 38 -35.09 -13.58 3.02
CA TRP A 38 -34.13 -13.24 4.06
C TRP A 38 -34.85 -12.89 5.37
N CYS A 39 -34.50 -13.60 6.44
CA CYS A 39 -35.08 -13.50 7.79
C CYS A 39 -34.00 -13.18 8.85
N PRO A 40 -33.30 -12.03 8.76
CA PRO A 40 -32.35 -11.62 9.79
C PRO A 40 -33.07 -11.38 11.13
N ARG A 41 -32.55 -11.97 12.22
CA ARG A 41 -33.14 -11.88 13.55
C ARG A 41 -32.42 -10.84 14.41
N PHE A 42 -33.19 -9.96 15.04
CA PHE A 42 -32.72 -8.89 15.91
C PHE A 42 -33.29 -9.05 17.32
N SER A 43 -32.50 -8.72 18.35
CA SER A 43 -32.90 -8.93 19.75
C SER A 43 -33.90 -7.91 20.27
N ARG A 44 -34.11 -6.81 19.52
CA ARG A 44 -35.08 -5.75 19.81
C ARG A 44 -35.65 -5.12 18.53
N PRO A 45 -36.78 -4.40 18.61
CA PRO A 45 -37.26 -3.54 17.53
C PRO A 45 -36.26 -2.44 17.15
N PHE A 46 -36.38 -1.94 15.92
CA PHE A 46 -35.55 -0.83 15.41
C PHE A 46 -35.99 0.50 16.01
N ASN A 47 -35.02 1.40 16.24
CA ASN A 47 -35.30 2.82 16.40
C ASN A 47 -35.47 3.47 15.02
N ASP A 48 -36.09 4.64 14.96
CA ASP A 48 -36.34 5.37 13.70
C ASP A 48 -35.07 5.57 12.85
N TRP A 49 -33.94 5.90 13.48
CA TRP A 49 -32.65 6.10 12.81
C TRP A 49 -31.95 4.79 12.36
N GLU A 50 -32.50 3.63 12.70
CA GLU A 50 -32.01 2.31 12.29
C GLU A 50 -32.82 1.71 11.14
N VAL A 51 -34.04 2.21 10.89
CA VAL A 51 -34.94 1.72 9.85
C VAL A 51 -34.32 1.85 8.46
N GLU A 52 -33.75 3.02 8.13
CA GLU A 52 -33.08 3.24 6.84
C GLU A 52 -31.89 2.30 6.63
N LYS A 53 -31.17 1.98 7.70
CA LYS A 53 -30.04 1.02 7.64
C LYS A 53 -30.55 -0.40 7.40
N ALA A 54 -31.66 -0.77 8.04
CA ALA A 54 -32.27 -2.08 7.86
C ALA A 54 -32.81 -2.26 6.43
N GLU A 55 -33.44 -1.22 5.87
CA GLU A 55 -33.87 -1.20 4.47
C GLU A 55 -32.68 -1.40 3.52
N ARG A 56 -31.61 -0.63 3.71
CA ARG A 56 -30.37 -0.80 2.92
C ARG A 56 -29.78 -2.20 3.02
N LEU A 57 -29.78 -2.80 4.21
CA LEU A 57 -29.32 -4.17 4.41
C LEU A 57 -30.18 -5.14 3.60
N LEU A 58 -31.51 -5.05 3.70
CA LEU A 58 -32.45 -5.89 2.97
C LEU A 58 -32.27 -5.74 1.46
N LEU A 59 -32.12 -4.52 0.93
CA LEU A 59 -31.84 -4.28 -0.49
C LEU A 59 -30.51 -4.91 -0.94
N THR A 60 -29.50 -4.90 -0.06
CA THR A 60 -28.18 -5.49 -0.37
C THR A 60 -28.27 -7.02 -0.50
N ILE A 61 -29.05 -7.67 0.37
CA ILE A 61 -29.17 -9.13 0.39
C ILE A 61 -30.27 -9.65 -0.56
N GLN A 62 -31.30 -8.87 -0.88
CA GLN A 62 -32.41 -9.28 -1.73
C GLN A 62 -31.97 -9.76 -3.12
N GLY A 63 -30.85 -9.25 -3.66
CA GLY A 63 -30.27 -9.71 -4.92
C GLY A 63 -29.47 -11.01 -4.83
N VAL A 64 -29.26 -11.55 -3.63
CA VAL A 64 -28.48 -12.77 -3.38
C VAL A 64 -29.44 -13.93 -3.17
N ARG A 65 -29.36 -14.92 -4.06
CA ARG A 65 -30.04 -16.22 -3.91
C ARG A 65 -29.04 -17.26 -3.46
N LEU A 66 -29.31 -17.90 -2.32
CA LEU A 66 -28.56 -19.07 -1.91
C LEU A 66 -29.03 -20.27 -2.74
N ILE A 67 -28.07 -21.05 -3.24
CA ILE A 67 -28.33 -22.31 -3.95
C ILE A 67 -28.12 -23.42 -2.92
N PRO A 68 -29.20 -24.03 -2.39
CA PRO A 68 -29.06 -25.14 -1.46
C PRO A 68 -28.26 -26.26 -2.16
N LEU A 69 -27.33 -26.89 -1.44
CA LEU A 69 -26.47 -27.99 -1.91
C LEU A 69 -25.20 -27.61 -2.68
N VAL A 70 -24.90 -26.32 -2.85
CA VAL A 70 -23.59 -25.89 -3.38
C VAL A 70 -22.69 -25.48 -2.22
N GLU A 71 -21.54 -26.14 -2.07
CA GLU A 71 -20.53 -25.72 -1.09
C GLU A 71 -20.00 -24.31 -1.40
N ASP A 72 -19.72 -23.56 -0.35
CA ASP A 72 -19.10 -22.23 -0.44
C ASP A 72 -17.77 -22.29 -1.21
N ARG A 73 -17.59 -21.34 -2.13
CA ARG A 73 -16.35 -21.21 -2.93
C ARG A 73 -15.76 -19.83 -2.78
N MET A 74 -14.44 -19.76 -2.63
CA MET A 74 -13.71 -18.50 -2.70
C MET A 74 -13.70 -18.01 -4.15
N LEU A 75 -14.32 -16.84 -4.40
CA LEU A 75 -14.30 -16.18 -5.68
C LEU A 75 -13.32 -15.00 -5.68
N TRP A 76 -12.55 -14.89 -6.76
CA TRP A 76 -11.64 -13.77 -6.97
C TRP A 76 -12.35 -12.63 -7.72
N LYS A 77 -12.57 -11.50 -7.04
CA LYS A 77 -13.34 -10.37 -7.59
C LYS A 77 -12.80 -9.77 -8.89
N GLU A 78 -11.49 -9.80 -9.07
CA GLU A 78 -10.85 -9.13 -10.21
C GLU A 78 -10.91 -9.97 -11.49
N THR A 79 -11.35 -11.23 -11.42
CA THR A 79 -11.51 -12.10 -12.59
C THR A 79 -12.99 -12.34 -12.87
N SER A 80 -13.39 -12.19 -14.13
CA SER A 80 -14.78 -12.36 -14.56
C SER A 80 -15.32 -13.78 -14.35
N ASN A 81 -14.44 -14.77 -14.23
CA ASN A 81 -14.79 -16.15 -13.93
C ASN A 81 -14.66 -16.50 -12.44
N GLY A 82 -14.26 -15.55 -11.59
CA GLY A 82 -14.06 -15.77 -10.15
C GLY A 82 -12.91 -16.71 -9.79
N ILE A 83 -12.11 -17.17 -10.77
CA ILE A 83 -11.03 -18.12 -10.54
C ILE A 83 -9.75 -17.36 -10.19
N PHE A 84 -9.10 -17.78 -9.11
CA PHE A 84 -7.77 -17.30 -8.75
C PHE A 84 -6.72 -17.79 -9.74
N SER A 85 -5.85 -16.90 -10.19
CA SER A 85 -4.66 -17.26 -10.96
C SER A 85 -3.46 -16.44 -10.53
N VAL A 86 -2.35 -17.12 -10.24
CA VAL A 86 -1.06 -16.47 -9.95
C VAL A 86 -0.66 -15.56 -11.11
N LYS A 87 -0.87 -15.99 -12.36
CA LYS A 87 -0.60 -15.20 -13.57
C LYS A 87 -1.37 -13.88 -13.58
N PHE A 88 -2.64 -13.91 -13.21
CA PHE A 88 -3.47 -12.71 -13.16
C PHE A 88 -2.93 -11.71 -12.13
N ILE A 89 -2.60 -12.17 -10.91
CA ILE A 89 -2.05 -11.30 -9.87
C ILE A 89 -0.71 -10.70 -10.29
N TYR A 90 0.19 -11.50 -10.87
CA TYR A 90 1.45 -10.96 -11.37
C TYR A 90 1.22 -9.88 -12.44
N ASN A 91 0.29 -10.11 -13.37
CA ASN A 91 -0.06 -9.12 -14.38
C ASN A 91 -0.65 -7.86 -13.77
N ASP A 92 -1.61 -7.97 -12.84
CA ASP A 92 -2.20 -6.85 -12.12
C ASP A 92 -1.12 -6.06 -11.35
N LEU A 93 -0.31 -6.73 -10.52
CA LEU A 93 0.80 -6.10 -9.78
C LEU A 93 1.84 -5.46 -10.69
N SER A 94 2.14 -6.09 -11.84
CA SER A 94 3.10 -5.54 -12.81
C SER A 94 2.53 -4.35 -13.58
N SER A 95 1.21 -4.31 -13.81
CA SER A 95 0.51 -3.21 -14.47
C SER A 95 0.33 -2.01 -13.54
N ARG A 96 0.18 -2.25 -12.23
CA ARG A 96 0.15 -1.26 -11.15
C ARG A 96 1.50 -0.57 -10.90
N ARG A 97 2.40 -0.54 -11.89
CA ARG A 97 3.79 -0.07 -11.82
C ARG A 97 3.96 1.00 -10.75
N VAL A 98 4.42 0.55 -9.59
CA VAL A 98 4.95 1.44 -8.55
C VAL A 98 6.10 2.19 -9.21
N GLY A 99 6.06 3.52 -9.17
CA GLY A 99 6.77 4.40 -10.10
C GLY A 99 8.26 4.08 -10.32
N LEU A 100 8.82 4.57 -11.43
CA LEU A 100 10.20 4.34 -11.89
C LEU A 100 11.19 4.04 -10.74
N PHE A 101 11.62 2.78 -10.62
CA PHE A 101 12.57 2.33 -9.61
C PHE A 101 13.92 2.01 -10.29
N PRO A 102 15.05 2.63 -9.87
CA PRO A 102 16.34 2.52 -10.54
C PRO A 102 17.09 1.21 -10.18
N HIS A 103 16.46 0.06 -10.39
CA HIS A 103 16.99 -1.26 -10.01
C HIS A 103 18.41 -1.52 -10.53
N GLY A 104 18.70 -1.16 -11.78
CA GLY A 104 20.02 -1.42 -12.39
C GLY A 104 21.14 -0.56 -11.82
N LEU A 105 20.82 0.58 -11.19
CA LEU A 105 21.81 1.42 -10.52
C LEU A 105 22.07 0.91 -9.10
N ILE A 106 21.01 0.51 -8.39
CA ILE A 106 21.09 0.01 -7.01
C ILE A 106 21.77 -1.36 -6.96
N TRP A 107 21.42 -2.29 -7.85
CA TRP A 107 21.91 -3.67 -7.82
C TRP A 107 23.07 -3.91 -8.81
N SER A 108 23.95 -2.93 -8.97
CA SER A 108 25.12 -3.05 -9.86
C SER A 108 26.19 -3.96 -9.22
N PRO A 109 26.83 -4.87 -10.00
CA PRO A 109 27.92 -5.72 -9.49
C PRO A 109 29.12 -4.96 -8.91
N SER A 110 29.30 -3.69 -9.34
CA SER A 110 30.40 -2.84 -8.88
C SER A 110 30.11 -2.14 -7.55
N VAL A 111 28.90 -2.26 -7.02
CA VAL A 111 28.49 -1.63 -5.76
C VAL A 111 28.45 -2.68 -4.65
N PRO A 112 29.13 -2.44 -3.51
CA PRO A 112 29.04 -3.37 -2.39
C PRO A 112 27.59 -3.60 -1.94
N THR A 113 27.27 -4.84 -1.56
CA THR A 113 25.91 -5.26 -1.18
C THR A 113 25.30 -4.37 -0.10
N LYS A 114 26.10 -3.97 0.91
CA LYS A 114 25.65 -3.08 1.99
C LYS A 114 25.19 -1.70 1.48
N VAL A 115 25.87 -1.14 0.48
CA VAL A 115 25.50 0.13 -0.15
C VAL A 115 24.25 -0.05 -1.00
N SER A 116 24.14 -1.17 -1.71
CA SER A 116 22.95 -1.51 -2.51
C SER A 116 21.70 -1.61 -1.65
N PHE A 117 21.78 -2.34 -0.51
CA PHE A 117 20.67 -2.43 0.45
C PHE A 117 20.29 -1.07 1.03
N PHE A 118 21.29 -0.27 1.43
CA PHE A 118 21.02 1.07 1.94
C PHE A 118 20.32 1.95 0.89
N ALA A 119 20.80 1.96 -0.36
CA ALA A 119 20.17 2.75 -1.43
C ALA A 119 18.75 2.27 -1.75
N TRP A 120 18.50 0.95 -1.71
CA TRP A 120 17.17 0.37 -1.82
C TRP A 120 16.26 0.87 -0.69
N GLU A 121 16.67 0.71 0.57
CA GLU A 121 15.88 1.19 1.72
C GLU A 121 15.62 2.70 1.65
N ALA A 122 16.63 3.49 1.26
CA ALA A 122 16.54 4.94 1.16
C ALA A 122 15.52 5.35 0.10
N SER A 123 15.55 4.72 -1.07
CA SER A 123 14.62 4.99 -2.16
C SER A 123 13.16 4.66 -1.83
N TRP A 124 12.91 3.76 -0.86
CA TRP A 124 11.57 3.45 -0.35
C TRP A 124 11.18 4.23 0.91
N GLY A 125 12.05 5.12 1.39
CA GLY A 125 11.83 5.87 2.61
C GLY A 125 11.81 4.98 3.87
N LYS A 126 12.60 3.90 3.89
CA LYS A 126 12.58 2.87 4.96
C LYS A 126 13.83 2.84 5.83
N VAL A 127 14.84 3.65 5.55
CA VAL A 127 16.04 3.78 6.42
C VAL A 127 15.63 4.26 7.81
N LEU A 128 16.30 3.76 8.85
CA LEU A 128 16.02 4.05 10.26
C LEU A 128 16.54 5.41 10.72
N THR A 129 16.20 6.48 10.03
CA THR A 129 16.47 7.86 10.47
C THR A 129 15.54 8.29 11.60
N LEU A 130 15.93 9.32 12.35
CA LEU A 130 15.15 9.81 13.49
C LEU A 130 13.72 10.25 13.10
N ASP A 131 13.49 10.81 11.90
CA ASP A 131 12.14 11.14 11.42
C ASP A 131 11.26 9.88 11.28
N GLN A 132 11.82 8.75 10.82
CA GLN A 132 11.09 7.50 10.69
C GLN A 132 10.80 6.87 12.05
N LEU A 133 11.71 7.00 13.01
CA LEU A 133 11.49 6.55 14.39
C LEU A 133 10.40 7.39 15.07
N LYS A 134 10.40 8.71 14.87
CA LYS A 134 9.32 9.60 15.30
C LYS A 134 7.97 9.18 14.72
N LYS A 135 7.90 8.92 13.41
CA LYS A 135 6.67 8.45 12.73
C LYS A 135 6.14 7.11 13.28
N ARG A 136 7.01 6.29 13.89
CA ARG A 136 6.65 5.03 14.57
C ARG A 136 6.28 5.22 16.04
N GLY A 137 6.08 6.46 16.50
CA GLY A 137 5.62 6.76 17.85
C GLY A 137 6.73 6.88 18.90
N ARG A 138 8.01 6.97 18.50
CA ARG A 138 9.11 7.23 19.46
C ARG A 138 9.23 8.74 19.74
N ALA A 139 9.20 9.12 21.02
CA ALA A 139 9.47 10.50 21.44
C ALA A 139 10.98 10.77 21.44
N LEU A 140 11.47 11.42 20.39
CA LEU A 140 12.89 11.76 20.20
C LEU A 140 12.99 13.21 19.72
N ALA A 141 14.03 13.94 20.14
CA ALA A 141 14.39 15.21 19.50
C ALA A 141 15.10 14.89 18.18
N ASN A 142 14.51 15.30 17.05
CA ASN A 142 15.13 15.06 15.74
C ASN A 142 16.09 16.19 15.43
N ARG A 143 17.37 15.85 15.25
CA ARG A 143 18.41 16.76 14.79
C ARG A 143 19.47 15.93 14.10
N CYS A 144 19.91 16.35 12.92
CA CYS A 144 20.94 15.66 12.17
C CYS A 144 22.26 15.66 12.96
N PHE A 145 22.81 14.49 13.20
CA PHE A 145 24.06 14.32 13.94
C PHE A 145 25.30 14.92 13.26
N LEU A 146 25.25 15.12 11.93
CA LEU A 146 26.39 15.60 11.15
C LEU A 146 26.46 17.12 11.05
N CYS A 147 25.36 17.77 10.67
CA CYS A 147 25.33 19.23 10.53
C CYS A 147 24.93 19.93 11.82
N CYS A 148 24.20 19.25 12.71
CA CYS A 148 23.61 19.84 13.91
C CYS A 148 22.73 21.07 13.63
N GLU A 149 22.21 21.28 12.43
CA GLU A 149 21.36 22.46 12.13
C GLU A 149 19.92 22.04 11.82
N GLU A 150 19.75 21.05 10.95
CA GLU A 150 18.45 20.62 10.43
C GLU A 150 17.99 19.29 11.06
N GLU A 151 16.73 18.93 10.81
CA GLU A 151 16.22 17.61 11.17
C GLU A 151 16.90 16.48 10.39
N GLU A 152 17.14 15.35 11.06
CA GLU A 152 17.62 14.14 10.41
C GLU A 152 16.49 13.49 9.60
N SER A 153 16.74 13.28 8.32
CA SER A 153 15.87 12.51 7.44
C SER A 153 16.67 11.72 6.42
N ILE A 154 16.01 10.76 5.77
CA ILE A 154 16.58 9.91 4.73
C ILE A 154 17.15 10.74 3.58
N ASP A 155 16.53 11.87 3.28
CA ASP A 155 16.96 12.77 2.21
C ASP A 155 17.99 13.79 2.72
N HIS A 156 17.82 14.29 3.95
CA HIS A 156 18.74 15.28 4.50
C HIS A 156 20.16 14.72 4.65
N ILE A 157 20.36 13.59 5.33
CA ILE A 157 21.70 13.07 5.62
C ILE A 157 22.55 12.94 4.33
N PRO A 158 22.09 12.26 3.27
CA PRO A 158 22.91 12.06 2.07
C PRO A 158 22.85 13.20 1.06
N MET A 159 21.77 13.99 0.97
CA MET A 159 21.62 14.99 -0.12
C MET A 159 21.78 16.43 0.36
N HIS A 160 21.14 16.81 1.48
CA HIS A 160 21.02 18.23 1.87
C HIS A 160 21.86 18.63 3.08
N CYS A 161 22.45 17.67 3.78
CA CYS A 161 23.33 17.92 4.90
C CYS A 161 24.54 18.71 4.43
N SER A 162 24.87 19.81 5.12
CA SER A 162 26.02 20.66 4.76
C SER A 162 27.33 19.88 4.69
N LYS A 163 27.53 18.88 5.56
CA LYS A 163 28.71 18.01 5.54
C LYS A 163 28.72 17.05 4.34
N ALA A 164 27.57 16.46 4.00
CA ALA A 164 27.45 15.59 2.83
C ALA A 164 27.58 16.36 1.50
N ARG A 165 27.05 17.59 1.46
CA ARG A 165 27.11 18.46 0.29
C ARG A 165 28.54 18.78 -0.14
N VAL A 166 29.44 19.01 0.83
CA VAL A 166 30.88 19.19 0.53
C VAL A 166 31.47 17.97 -0.19
N LEU A 167 31.09 16.76 0.21
CA LEU A 167 31.57 15.54 -0.44
C LEU A 167 31.02 15.41 -1.87
N TRP A 168 29.75 15.76 -2.09
CA TRP A 168 29.17 15.79 -3.43
C TRP A 168 29.83 16.82 -4.33
N GLU A 169 30.06 18.04 -3.84
CA GLU A 169 30.72 19.10 -4.59
C GLU A 169 32.15 18.69 -4.99
N LEU A 170 32.89 18.04 -4.10
CA LEU A 170 34.20 17.45 -4.40
C LEU A 170 34.10 16.37 -5.50
N LEU A 171 33.15 15.44 -5.37
CA LEU A 171 32.93 14.38 -6.36
C LEU A 171 32.59 14.99 -7.74
N PHE A 172 31.67 15.95 -7.78
CA PHE A 172 31.25 16.61 -9.00
C PHE A 172 32.39 17.39 -9.65
N ALA A 173 33.22 18.08 -8.86
CA ALA A 173 34.42 18.74 -9.34
C ALA A 173 35.42 17.75 -9.95
N LEU A 174 35.65 16.58 -9.32
CA LEU A 174 36.55 15.54 -9.83
C LEU A 174 36.12 15.01 -11.21
N PHE A 175 34.82 14.94 -11.47
CA PHE A 175 34.29 14.48 -12.77
C PHE A 175 33.95 15.63 -13.74
N GLY A 176 34.20 16.90 -13.35
CA GLY A 176 33.87 18.07 -14.15
C GLY A 176 32.38 18.21 -14.46
N VAL A 177 31.51 17.77 -13.54
CA VAL A 177 30.05 17.82 -13.69
C VAL A 177 29.49 18.94 -12.82
N THR A 178 28.62 19.78 -13.37
CA THR A 178 27.76 20.65 -12.58
C THR A 178 26.43 19.92 -12.36
N TRP A 179 26.12 19.60 -11.11
CA TRP A 179 24.91 18.87 -10.75
C TRP A 179 24.14 19.61 -9.65
N VAL A 180 22.82 19.64 -9.77
CA VAL A 180 21.91 20.13 -8.73
C VAL A 180 21.27 18.93 -8.09
N LEU A 181 21.46 18.73 -6.78
CA LEU A 181 20.90 17.59 -6.07
C LEU A 181 19.38 17.75 -5.93
N PRO A 182 18.58 16.77 -6.39
CA PRO A 182 17.14 16.74 -6.17
C PRO A 182 16.75 16.69 -4.69
N PHE A 183 15.46 16.93 -4.43
CA PHE A 183 14.95 16.95 -3.06
C PHE A 183 15.04 15.59 -2.36
N SER A 184 14.93 14.48 -3.09
CA SER A 184 14.94 13.13 -2.49
C SER A 184 16.03 12.22 -3.04
N VAL A 185 16.45 11.24 -2.22
CA VAL A 185 17.38 10.18 -2.66
C VAL A 185 16.82 9.43 -3.86
N ARG A 186 15.51 9.16 -3.86
CA ARG A 186 14.84 8.46 -4.95
C ARG A 186 14.96 9.22 -6.27
N ASP A 187 14.70 10.53 -6.25
CA ASP A 187 14.76 11.36 -7.46
C ASP A 187 16.19 11.48 -7.97
N THR A 188 17.17 11.66 -7.06
CA THR A 188 18.60 11.63 -7.41
C THR A 188 18.97 10.35 -8.17
N LEU A 189 18.55 9.18 -7.68
CA LEU A 189 18.87 7.89 -8.33
C LEU A 189 18.16 7.73 -9.69
N ILE A 190 16.95 8.27 -9.86
CA ILE A 190 16.20 8.23 -11.12
C ILE A 190 16.86 9.15 -12.16
N GLU A 191 17.17 10.39 -11.78
CA GLU A 191 17.78 11.38 -12.67
C GLU A 191 19.20 11.01 -13.06
N TRP A 192 19.99 10.47 -12.13
CA TRP A 192 21.34 10.00 -12.41
C TRP A 192 21.37 8.92 -13.49
N LYS A 193 20.38 8.02 -13.48
CA LYS A 193 20.22 7.00 -14.54
C LYS A 193 20.00 7.66 -15.91
N GLY A 194 19.20 8.73 -15.97
CA GLY A 194 18.98 9.51 -17.20
C GLY A 194 20.26 10.17 -17.70
N PHE A 195 21.06 10.73 -16.80
CA PHE A 195 22.35 11.36 -17.13
C PHE A 195 23.37 10.37 -17.72
N ILE A 196 23.50 9.17 -17.15
CA ILE A 196 24.39 8.12 -17.69
C ILE A 196 23.96 7.70 -19.10
N LEU A 197 22.65 7.55 -19.33
CA LEU A 197 22.11 7.12 -20.63
C LEU A 197 22.24 8.20 -21.71
N GLY A 198 22.25 9.49 -21.34
CA GLY A 198 22.46 10.61 -22.26
C GLY A 198 23.88 10.73 -22.83
N LYS A 199 24.89 10.08 -22.20
CA LYS A 199 26.30 10.12 -22.64
C LYS A 199 26.71 9.02 -23.63
N LYS A 200 25.79 8.20 -24.17
CA LYS A 200 26.10 7.38 -25.36
C LYS A 200 26.26 8.29 -26.58
N ARG A 201 27.42 8.92 -26.71
CA ARG A 201 27.85 9.61 -27.94
C ARG A 201 27.71 8.64 -29.11
N ARG A 202 26.98 9.07 -30.16
CA ARG A 202 27.08 8.50 -31.51
C ARG A 202 28.56 8.36 -31.85
N LYS A 203 29.02 7.14 -32.11
CA LYS A 203 30.29 6.94 -32.83
C LYS A 203 30.10 7.56 -34.21
N VAL A 204 30.87 8.62 -34.48
CA VAL A 204 31.21 9.04 -35.85
C VAL A 204 32.37 8.17 -36.29
#